data_AF-A0A7C6FBE6-F1
#
_entry.id   AF-A0A7C6FBE6-F1
#
_cell.length_a   1.000
_cell.length_b   1.000
_cell.length_c   1.000
_cell.angle_alpha   90.00
_cell.angle_beta   90.00
_cell.angle_gamma   90.00
#
_symmetry.space_group_name_H-M   'P 1'
#
loop_
_entity.id
_entity.type
_entity.pdbx_description
1 polymer ?
#
loop_
_entity_poly.entity_id
_entity_poly.type
_entity_poly.pdbx_seq_one_letter_code
_entity_poly.pdbx_strand_id
1 'polypeptide(L)'
;MVKNIYLNYLISFIFALIFVYVIPWVGLFGEEFHDIHNYLDRIVYLNDRGTEREYAGLLWFLSEPLWKEILIFIGYAFEDYREVIYALSFGITFVYVSFLIKRVHLLIAIIFLFNPMMVHLFMEQIRIAIAFCLVLIAYDLSEDEEKLRRSSILLL
;
A
#
# COMPACT_ATOMS: atom_id res chain seq x y z
N MET A 1 -2.57 -1.14 25.53
CA MET A 1 -3.99 -1.51 25.32
C MET A 1 -4.00 -2.72 24.41
N VAL A 2 -4.17 -3.93 24.94
CA VAL A 2 -4.21 -5.17 24.15
C VAL A 2 -5.55 -5.20 23.41
N LYS A 3 -5.62 -4.48 22.29
CA LYS A 3 -6.79 -4.45 21.41
C LYS A 3 -6.86 -5.81 20.71
N ASN A 4 -8.01 -6.46 20.82
CA ASN A 4 -8.34 -7.70 20.12
C ASN A 4 -7.83 -7.63 18.67
N ILE A 5 -6.85 -8.49 18.33
CA ILE A 5 -6.14 -8.46 17.06
C ILE A 5 -7.11 -8.58 15.88
N TYR A 6 -8.10 -9.47 16.00
CA TYR A 6 -9.14 -9.66 14.99
C TYR A 6 -9.99 -8.41 14.79
N LEU A 7 -10.33 -7.72 15.88
CA LEU A 7 -11.07 -6.46 15.81
C LEU A 7 -10.25 -5.38 15.09
N ASN A 8 -8.94 -5.29 15.34
CA ASN A 8 -8.09 -4.34 14.63
C ASN A 8 -8.04 -4.62 13.14
N TYR A 9 -7.90 -5.88 12.73
CA TYR A 9 -7.94 -6.24 11.31
C TYR A 9 -9.30 -5.95 10.68
N LEU A 10 -10.40 -6.24 11.37
CA LEU A 10 -11.74 -5.90 10.88
C LEU A 10 -11.93 -4.40 10.70
N ILE A 11 -11.52 -3.58 11.68
CA ILE A 11 -11.59 -2.11 11.58
C ILE A 11 -10.72 -1.62 10.41
N SER A 12 -9.52 -2.17 10.26
CA SER A 12 -8.60 -1.79 9.18
C SER A 12 -9.16 -2.14 7.80
N PHE A 13 -9.81 -3.30 7.69
CA PHE A 13 -10.48 -3.75 6.47
C PHE A 13 -11.62 -2.81 6.09
N ILE A 14 -12.53 -2.53 7.04
CA ILE A 14 -13.67 -1.63 6.82
C ILE A 14 -13.17 -0.22 6.46
N PHE A 15 -12.15 0.27 7.17
CA PHE A 15 -11.57 1.57 6.89
C PHE A 15 -10.99 1.63 5.48
N ALA A 16 -10.17 0.66 5.08
CA ALA A 16 -9.58 0.62 3.75
C ALA A 16 -10.64 0.55 2.64
N LEU A 17 -11.72 -0.21 2.87
CA LEU A 17 -12.84 -0.32 1.93
C LEU A 17 -13.53 1.03 1.75
N ILE A 18 -13.88 1.69 2.85
CA ILE A 18 -14.52 3.02 2.82
C ILE A 18 -13.57 4.03 2.18
N PHE A 19 -12.32 4.05 2.62
CA PHE A 19 -11.32 5.01 2.17
C PHE A 19 -11.10 4.92 0.67
N VAL A 20 -10.90 3.73 0.10
CA VAL A 20 -10.56 3.59 -1.32
C VAL A 20 -11.79 3.65 -2.23
N TYR A 21 -12.89 2.98 -1.87
CA TYR A 21 -14.02 2.78 -2.79
C TYR A 21 -15.23 3.67 -2.53
N VAL A 22 -15.39 4.20 -1.30
CA VAL A 22 -16.58 4.99 -0.94
C VAL A 22 -16.30 6.49 -1.00
N ILE A 23 -15.09 6.92 -0.65
CA ILE A 23 -14.75 8.35 -0.64
C ILE A 23 -14.32 8.79 -2.05
N PRO A 24 -15.03 9.75 -2.67
CA PRO A 24 -14.71 10.21 -4.01
C PRO A 24 -13.56 11.23 -3.96
N TRP A 25 -12.34 10.78 -3.70
CA TRP A 25 -11.17 11.66 -3.53
C TRP A 25 -10.97 12.63 -4.70
N VAL A 26 -11.12 12.16 -5.94
CA VAL A 26 -11.02 13.01 -7.14
C VAL A 26 -12.01 14.18 -7.09
N GLY A 27 -13.24 13.93 -6.64
CA GLY A 27 -14.24 14.99 -6.48
C GLY A 27 -13.95 15.96 -5.32
N LEU A 28 -13.23 15.51 -4.29
CA LEU A 28 -12.85 16.33 -3.15
C LEU A 28 -11.62 17.19 -3.42
N PHE A 29 -10.63 16.66 -4.15
CA PHE A 29 -9.40 17.36 -4.51
C PHE A 29 -9.54 18.18 -5.80
N GLY A 30 -10.56 17.89 -6.61
CA GLY A 30 -10.82 18.58 -7.88
C GLY A 30 -9.87 18.18 -9.01
N GLU A 31 -8.98 17.22 -8.77
CA GLU A 31 -7.97 16.75 -9.72
C GLU A 31 -7.86 15.22 -9.67
N GLU A 32 -7.56 14.62 -10.82
CA GLU A 32 -7.24 13.18 -10.89
C GLU A 32 -5.81 12.93 -10.41
N PHE A 33 -5.57 11.77 -9.79
CA PHE A 33 -4.23 11.36 -9.38
C PHE A 33 -3.37 11.06 -10.62
N HIS A 34 -2.43 11.95 -10.92
CA HIS A 34 -1.60 11.88 -12.13
C HIS A 34 -0.86 10.56 -12.28
N ASP A 35 -0.31 10.04 -11.19
CA ASP A 35 0.43 8.77 -11.22
C ASP A 35 -0.46 7.57 -11.57
N ILE A 36 -1.75 7.56 -11.17
CA ILE A 36 -2.68 6.50 -11.58
C ILE A 36 -2.86 6.53 -13.09
N HIS A 37 -3.10 7.71 -13.67
CA HIS A 37 -3.25 7.86 -15.12
C HIS A 37 -2.00 7.42 -15.87
N ASN A 38 -0.82 7.85 -15.40
CA ASN A 38 0.46 7.45 -15.96
C ASN A 38 0.65 5.92 -15.90
N TYR A 39 0.22 5.24 -14.83
CA TYR A 39 0.30 3.79 -14.75
C TYR A 39 -0.65 3.10 -15.72
N LEU A 40 -1.88 3.59 -15.86
CA LEU A 40 -2.85 3.04 -16.81
C LEU A 40 -2.32 3.16 -18.25
N ASP A 41 -1.85 4.34 -18.64
CA ASP A 41 -1.29 4.59 -19.97
C ASP A 41 -0.06 3.71 -20.23
N ARG A 42 0.79 3.56 -19.21
CA ARG A 42 1.99 2.73 -19.30
C ARG A 42 1.68 1.25 -19.40
N ILE A 43 0.65 0.76 -18.69
CA ILE A 43 0.17 -0.63 -18.82
C ILE A 43 -0.32 -0.87 -20.26
N VAL A 44 -1.14 0.04 -20.81
CA VAL A 44 -1.62 -0.06 -22.20
C VAL A 44 -0.44 -0.08 -23.18
N TYR A 45 0.49 0.87 -23.03
CA TYR A 45 1.67 0.96 -23.88
C TYR A 45 2.53 -0.33 -23.85
N LEU A 46 2.77 -0.88 -22.67
CA LEU A 46 3.57 -2.10 -22.50
C LEU A 46 2.83 -3.34 -23.04
N ASN A 47 1.50 -3.40 -22.89
CA ASN A 47 0.69 -4.50 -23.42
C ASN A 47 0.66 -4.49 -24.96
N ASP A 48 0.66 -3.30 -25.58
CA ASP A 48 0.73 -3.09 -27.02
C ASP A 48 2.15 -3.31 -27.61
N ARG A 49 3.02 -4.05 -26.89
CA ARG A 49 4.41 -4.34 -27.25
C ARG A 49 5.30 -3.10 -27.30
N GLY A 50 4.94 -2.04 -26.60
CA GLY A 50 5.80 -0.90 -26.38
C GLY A 50 7.11 -1.31 -25.70
N THR A 51 8.24 -0.78 -26.19
CA THR A 51 9.57 -1.10 -25.67
C THR A 51 10.10 0.06 -24.84
N GLU A 52 10.27 -0.16 -23.53
CA GLU A 52 11.02 0.75 -22.67
C GLU A 52 12.48 0.31 -22.53
N ARG A 53 13.36 1.21 -22.07
CA ARG A 53 14.75 0.88 -21.77
C ARG A 53 14.84 -0.37 -20.89
N GLU A 54 15.69 -1.30 -21.31
CA GLU A 54 16.03 -2.47 -20.53
C GLU A 54 17.05 -2.10 -19.45
N TYR A 55 16.79 -2.54 -18.23
CA TYR A 55 17.71 -2.39 -17.11
C TYR A 55 18.40 -3.72 -16.86
N ALA A 56 19.73 -3.72 -16.82
CA ALA A 56 20.54 -4.92 -16.61
C ALA A 56 21.36 -4.85 -15.32
N GLY A 57 21.65 -6.02 -14.74
CA GLY A 57 22.51 -6.15 -13.56
C GLY A 57 21.93 -5.52 -12.29
N LEU A 58 22.75 -4.79 -11.54
CA LEU A 58 22.35 -4.14 -10.28
C LEU A 58 21.20 -3.14 -10.45
N LEU A 59 21.02 -2.58 -11.65
CA LEU A 59 19.93 -1.66 -11.93
C LEU A 59 18.57 -2.34 -11.86
N TRP A 60 18.48 -3.67 -12.03
CA TRP A 60 17.24 -4.43 -11.94
C TRP A 60 16.61 -4.41 -10.54
N PHE A 61 17.42 -4.25 -9.49
CA PHE A 61 16.93 -4.13 -8.11
C PHE A 61 16.40 -2.74 -7.76
N LEU A 62 16.44 -1.79 -8.69
CA LEU A 62 15.82 -0.49 -8.47
C LEU A 62 14.30 -0.64 -8.47
N SER A 63 13.61 0.31 -7.82
CA SER A 63 12.15 0.29 -7.73
C SER A 63 11.45 0.44 -9.08
N GLU A 64 12.14 1.01 -10.08
CA GLU A 64 11.59 1.28 -11.41
C GLU A 64 11.46 0.02 -12.29
N PRO A 65 12.50 -0.83 -12.48
CA PRO A 65 12.34 -2.08 -13.21
C PRO A 65 11.37 -3.05 -12.57
N LEU A 66 11.41 -3.20 -11.24
CA LEU A 66 10.46 -4.07 -10.54
C LEU A 66 9.02 -3.60 -10.75
N TRP A 67 8.80 -2.28 -10.68
CA TRP A 67 7.49 -1.71 -10.96
C TRP A 67 7.05 -1.96 -12.41
N LYS A 68 7.94 -1.83 -13.38
CA LYS A 68 7.66 -2.17 -14.78
C LYS A 68 7.18 -3.62 -14.94
N GLU A 69 7.87 -4.59 -14.32
CA GLU A 69 7.44 -6.00 -14.35
C GLU A 69 6.07 -6.21 -13.70
N ILE A 70 5.77 -5.50 -12.61
CA ILE A 70 4.43 -5.51 -11.99
C ILE A 70 3.39 -4.97 -12.97
N LEU A 71 3.64 -3.85 -13.65
CA LEU A 71 2.71 -3.28 -14.63
C LEU A 71 2.49 -4.22 -15.83
N ILE A 72 3.54 -4.88 -16.32
CA ILE A 72 3.44 -5.90 -17.38
C ILE A 72 2.57 -7.07 -16.91
N PHE A 73 2.82 -7.57 -15.69
CA PHE A 73 2.01 -8.63 -15.11
C PHE A 73 0.54 -8.24 -15.01
N ILE A 74 0.25 -7.00 -14.56
CA ILE A 74 -1.12 -6.47 -14.49
C ILE A 74 -1.76 -6.45 -15.89
N GLY A 75 -1.03 -5.95 -16.89
CA GLY A 75 -1.49 -5.87 -18.29
C GLY A 75 -1.82 -7.23 -18.90
N TYR A 76 -1.13 -8.30 -18.49
CA TYR A 76 -1.42 -9.66 -18.96
C TYR A 76 -2.51 -10.38 -18.16
N ALA A 77 -2.61 -10.11 -16.86
CA ALA A 77 -3.46 -10.89 -15.96
C ALA A 77 -4.89 -10.34 -15.82
N PHE A 78 -5.12 -9.05 -16.12
CA PHE A 78 -6.40 -8.38 -15.84
C PHE A 78 -6.87 -7.55 -17.03
N GLU A 79 -8.19 -7.48 -17.22
CA GLU A 79 -8.80 -6.62 -18.26
C GLU A 79 -9.05 -5.19 -17.74
N ASP A 80 -9.38 -5.05 -16.45
CA ASP A 80 -9.60 -3.75 -15.81
C ASP A 80 -8.41 -3.36 -14.93
N TYR A 81 -7.47 -2.62 -15.52
CA TYR A 81 -6.26 -2.17 -14.84
C TYR A 81 -6.54 -1.20 -13.69
N ARG A 82 -7.64 -0.43 -13.76
CA ARG A 82 -7.98 0.58 -12.75
C ARG A 82 -8.38 -0.09 -11.45
N GLU A 83 -9.21 -1.12 -11.54
CA GLU A 83 -9.63 -1.90 -10.36
C GLU A 83 -8.43 -2.58 -9.69
N VAL A 84 -7.45 -3.05 -10.45
CA VAL A 84 -6.22 -3.64 -9.88
C VAL A 84 -5.40 -2.60 -9.12
N ILE A 85 -5.26 -1.40 -9.67
CA ILE A 85 -4.56 -0.30 -8.99
C ILE A 85 -5.27 0.08 -7.69
N TYR A 86 -6.61 0.15 -7.69
CA TYR A 86 -7.38 0.39 -6.46
C TYR A 86 -7.30 -0.76 -5.47
N ALA A 87 -7.22 -2.01 -5.93
CA ALA A 87 -6.96 -3.15 -5.06
C ALA A 87 -5.58 -3.06 -4.38
N LEU A 88 -4.55 -2.57 -5.09
CA LEU A 88 -3.23 -2.29 -4.49
C LEU A 88 -3.33 -1.17 -3.44
N SER A 89 -3.97 -0.05 -3.76
CA SER A 89 -4.22 1.04 -2.80
C SER A 89 -4.99 0.58 -1.57
N PHE A 90 -5.96 -0.34 -1.75
CA PHE A 90 -6.67 -0.98 -0.65
C PHE A 90 -5.73 -1.79 0.24
N GLY A 91 -4.88 -2.63 -0.34
CA GLY A 91 -3.89 -3.42 0.40
C GLY A 91 -2.92 -2.54 1.20
N ILE A 92 -2.43 -1.47 0.58
CA ILE A 92 -1.56 -0.47 1.21
C ILE A 92 -2.27 0.18 2.40
N THR A 93 -3.47 0.71 2.17
CA THR A 93 -4.27 1.37 3.21
C THR A 93 -4.54 0.42 4.36
N PHE A 94 -4.93 -0.82 4.08
CA PHE A 94 -5.16 -1.85 5.09
C PHE A 94 -3.93 -2.09 5.97
N VAL A 95 -2.76 -2.29 5.37
CA VAL A 95 -1.51 -2.52 6.12
C VAL A 95 -1.19 -1.32 6.99
N TYR A 96 -1.26 -0.10 6.44
CA TYR A 96 -0.98 1.14 7.20
C TYR A 96 -1.92 1.33 8.38
N VAL A 97 -3.23 1.18 8.16
CA VAL A 97 -4.25 1.34 9.20
C VAL A 97 -4.06 0.29 10.29
N SER A 98 -3.81 -0.97 9.90
CA SER A 98 -3.58 -2.06 10.85
C SER A 98 -2.35 -1.81 11.71
N PHE A 99 -1.28 -1.26 11.11
CA PHE A 99 -0.07 -0.89 11.82
C PHE A 99 -0.29 0.27 12.80
N LEU A 100 -1.00 1.32 12.37
CA LEU A 100 -1.24 2.52 13.18
C LEU A 100 -2.19 2.26 14.36
N ILE A 101 -3.29 1.52 14.14
CA ILE A 101 -4.29 1.27 15.19
C ILE A 101 -3.72 0.44 16.36
N LYS A 102 -2.72 -0.41 16.09
CA LYS A 102 -1.98 -1.17 17.10
C LYS A 102 -1.12 -0.26 18.00
N ARG A 103 -0.61 0.85 17.48
CA ARG A 103 0.44 1.67 18.11
C ARG A 103 -0.05 3.02 18.63
N VAL A 104 -1.11 3.56 18.05
CA VAL A 104 -1.58 4.92 18.31
C VAL A 104 -3.06 4.89 18.75
N HIS A 105 -3.48 5.91 19.50
CA HIS A 105 -4.88 6.10 19.84
C HIS A 105 -5.73 6.27 18.56
N LEU A 106 -6.91 5.65 18.53
CA LEU A 106 -7.74 5.55 17.32
C LEU A 106 -8.05 6.93 16.72
N LEU A 107 -8.39 7.90 17.56
CA LEU A 107 -8.73 9.26 17.11
C LEU A 107 -7.54 9.96 16.43
N ILE A 108 -6.33 9.78 16.95
CA ILE A 108 -5.11 10.34 16.36
C ILE A 108 -4.80 9.62 15.04
N ALA A 109 -4.98 8.30 15.00
CA ALA A 109 -4.79 7.52 13.78
C ALA A 109 -5.74 7.99 12.66
N ILE A 110 -7.01 8.24 12.97
CA ILE A 110 -7.98 8.74 11.99
C ILE A 110 -7.58 10.13 11.48
N ILE A 111 -7.25 11.07 12.36
CA ILE A 111 -6.80 12.42 11.96
C ILE A 111 -5.57 12.32 11.05
N PHE A 112 -4.63 11.45 11.38
CA PHE A 112 -3.44 11.24 10.58
C PHE A 112 -3.76 10.62 9.21
N LEU A 113 -4.61 9.59 9.16
CA LEU A 113 -4.98 8.88 7.92
C LEU A 113 -5.76 9.77 6.94
N PHE A 114 -6.56 10.71 7.45
CA PHE A 114 -7.29 11.68 6.62
C PHE A 114 -6.45 12.92 6.25
N ASN A 115 -5.17 12.97 6.65
CA ASN A 115 -4.28 14.01 6.20
C ASN A 115 -4.11 13.92 4.66
N PRO A 116 -4.20 15.03 3.90
CA PRO A 116 -4.01 15.02 2.45
C PRO A 116 -2.73 14.30 2.01
N MET A 117 -1.64 14.44 2.76
CA MET A 117 -0.38 13.76 2.46
C MET A 117 -0.52 12.23 2.45
N MET A 118 -1.34 11.68 3.35
CA MET A 118 -1.59 10.24 3.42
C MET A 118 -2.49 9.78 2.26
N VAL A 119 -3.46 10.62 1.85
CA VAL A 119 -4.29 10.34 0.67
C VAL A 119 -3.42 10.26 -0.58
N HIS A 120 -2.56 11.25 -0.81
CA HIS A 120 -1.59 11.23 -1.93
C HIS A 120 -0.67 10.01 -1.85
N LEU A 121 -0.19 9.65 -0.66
CA LEU A 121 0.66 8.46 -0.50
C LEU A 121 -0.07 7.17 -0.94
N PHE A 122 -1.33 6.99 -0.53
CA PHE A 122 -2.08 5.75 -0.79
C PHE A 122 -2.66 5.67 -2.20
N MET A 123 -3.05 6.81 -2.79
CA MET A 123 -3.72 6.85 -4.08
C MET A 123 -2.75 7.16 -5.23
N GLU A 124 -1.79 8.06 -5.02
CA GLU A 124 -0.90 8.54 -6.09
C GLU A 124 0.45 7.81 -6.03
N GLN A 125 1.09 7.76 -4.86
CA GLN A 125 2.45 7.25 -4.72
C GLN A 125 2.51 5.75 -4.38
N ILE A 126 1.75 4.94 -5.10
CA ILE A 126 1.52 3.52 -4.83
C ILE A 126 2.83 2.74 -4.70
N ARG A 127 3.79 2.96 -5.60
CA ARG A 127 5.11 2.30 -5.55
C ARG A 127 5.86 2.56 -4.24
N ILE A 128 5.90 3.82 -3.81
CA ILE A 128 6.59 4.21 -2.58
C ILE A 128 5.85 3.62 -1.37
N ALA A 129 4.52 3.68 -1.41
CA ALA A 129 3.69 3.15 -0.34
C ALA A 129 3.83 1.63 -0.18
N ILE A 130 3.96 0.86 -1.27
CA ILE A 130 4.27 -0.59 -1.21
C ILE A 130 5.63 -0.83 -0.52
N ALA A 131 6.66 -0.07 -0.90
CA ALA A 131 7.97 -0.20 -0.27
C ALA A 131 7.91 0.07 1.23
N PHE A 132 7.15 1.10 1.65
CA PHE A 132 6.92 1.36 3.07
C PHE A 132 6.11 0.25 3.75
N CYS A 133 5.07 -0.29 3.11
CA CYS A 133 4.30 -1.41 3.66
C CYS A 133 5.20 -2.61 3.98
N LEU A 134 6.18 -2.93 3.12
CA LEU A 134 7.15 -3.99 3.39
C LEU A 134 7.99 -3.69 4.64
N VAL A 135 8.44 -2.44 4.80
CA VAL A 135 9.18 -2.01 6.00
C VAL A 135 8.30 -2.11 7.26
N LEU A 136 7.04 -1.69 7.17
CA LEU A 136 6.10 -1.77 8.31
C LEU A 136 5.83 -3.21 8.72
N ILE A 137 5.66 -4.12 7.75
CA ILE A 137 5.48 -5.55 8.02
C ILE A 137 6.75 -6.15 8.65
N ALA A 138 7.93 -5.84 8.12
CA ALA A 138 9.20 -6.30 8.67
C ALA A 138 9.40 -5.81 10.11
N TYR A 139 9.04 -4.55 10.38
CA TYR A 139 9.08 -4.00 11.73
C TYR A 139 8.11 -4.73 12.67
N ASP A 140 6.85 -4.94 12.26
CA ASP A 140 5.83 -5.65 13.07
C ASP A 140 6.31 -7.06 13.44
N LEU A 141 6.88 -7.80 12.48
CA LEU A 141 7.45 -9.13 12.70
C LEU A 141 8.62 -9.11 13.69
N SER A 142 9.55 -8.17 13.54
CA SER A 142 10.72 -8.06 14.43
C SER A 142 10.34 -7.74 15.88
N GLU A 143 9.30 -6.91 16.09
CA GLU A 143 8.82 -6.54 17.42
C GLU A 143 8.16 -7.73 18.14
N ASP A 144 7.42 -8.57 17.40
CA ASP A 144 6.79 -9.77 17.94
C ASP A 144 7.82 -10.83 18.33
N GLU A 145 8.89 -11.01 17.55
CA GLU A 145 10.02 -11.87 17.90
C GLU A 145 10.72 -11.41 19.20
N GLU A 146 10.96 -10.11 19.35
CA GLU A 146 11.60 -9.57 20.55
C GLU A 146 10.73 -9.79 21.81
N LYS A 147 9.41 -9.61 21.70
CA LYS A 147 8.47 -9.87 22.80
C LYS A 147 8.48 -11.35 23.23
N LEU A 148 8.50 -12.28 22.28
CA LEU A 148 8.59 -13.72 22.55
C LEU A 148 9.93 -14.11 23.20
N ARG A 149 11.02 -13.47 22.79
CA ARG A 149 12.33 -13.70 23.40
C ARG A 149 12.41 -13.18 24.83
N ARG A 150 11.80 -12.03 25.13
CA ARG A 150 11.76 -11.49 26.50
C ARG A 150 10.90 -12.34 27.44
N SER A 151 9.77 -12.88 26.96
CA SER A 151 8.91 -13.74 27.78
C SER A 151 9.54 -15.10 28.11
N SER A 152 10.34 -15.66 27.20
CA SER A 152 11.06 -16.92 27.43
C SER A 152 12.22 -16.80 28.43
N ILE A 153 12.90 -15.64 28.49
CA ILE A 153 13.95 -15.38 29.49
C ILE A 153 13.36 -15.23 30.91
N LEU A 154 12.15 -14.67 31.04
CA LEU A 154 11.49 -14.50 32.35
C LEU A 154 10.93 -15.80 32.95
N LEU A 155 10.93 -16.90 32.18
CA LEU A 155 10.46 -18.22 32.62
C LEU A 155 11.61 -19.14 33.08
N LEU A 156 12.86 -18.67 33.02
CA LEU A 156 14.07 -19.34 33.51
C LEU A 156 14.57 -18.67 34.79
#